data_AF-A0A965PP55-F1
#
_entry.id   AF-A0A965PP55-F1
#
_cell.length_a   1.000
_cell.length_b   1.000
_cell.length_c   1.000
_cell.angle_alpha   90.00
_cell.angle_beta   90.00
_cell.angle_gamma   90.00
#
_symmetry.space_group_name_H-M   'P 1'
#
loop_
_entity.id
_entity.type
_entity.pdbx_description
1 polymer ?
#
loop_
_entity_poly.entity_id
_entity_poly.type
_entity_poly.pdbx_seq_one_letter_code
_entity_poly.pdbx_strand_id
1 'polypeptide(L)'
;MGIRTHSLNQWRTKKLGAITNRSNRRSARNNCGYNTRKSELRTNSVELRKCKVCSEKFKPRFSSLQATCLNPDCIIEYAKRVSEKQQKAEMKERKQRLITLAEWKRKLQTVFNKYIRLRDERKGCISCGKPLRGKYDAGHFYSVGSTPNLRFDERNVHGQCVPCNQYKHGNLIAYREGLIQRIGLESFEQLEVDKTKELRLTIPQAQDLIAHYKNKVEYVQREANRGDS
;
A
#
# COMPACT_ATOMS: atom_id res chain seq x y z
N MET A 1 41.48 0.40 31.23
CA MET A 1 40.26 0.29 32.06
C MET A 1 39.09 0.63 31.14
N GLY A 2 38.17 -0.23 30.73
CA GLY A 2 37.68 -1.47 31.31
C GLY A 2 36.15 -1.45 31.23
N ILE A 3 35.61 -1.63 30.02
CA ILE A 3 34.36 -2.32 29.62
C ILE A 3 33.03 -1.90 30.29
N ARG A 4 32.00 -1.60 29.48
CA ARG A 4 30.76 -2.43 29.37
C ARG A 4 29.79 -1.89 28.31
N THR A 5 29.73 -2.62 27.21
CA THR A 5 28.63 -2.63 26.25
C THR A 5 27.52 -3.56 26.77
N HIS A 6 26.26 -3.17 26.59
CA HIS A 6 25.12 -4.07 26.81
C HIS A 6 24.31 -4.22 25.52
N SER A 7 24.51 -5.38 24.90
CA SER A 7 23.74 -5.97 23.82
C SER A 7 22.66 -6.85 24.43
N LEU A 8 21.38 -6.60 24.12
CA LEU A 8 20.26 -7.42 24.57
C LEU A 8 19.78 -8.37 23.46
N ASN A 9 20.14 -9.63 23.67
CA ASN A 9 19.36 -10.87 23.52
C ASN A 9 18.69 -11.23 22.19
N GLN A 10 19.43 -12.10 21.50
CA GLN A 10 18.99 -13.17 20.62
C GLN A 10 17.91 -14.06 21.27
N TRP A 11 16.82 -14.31 20.55
CA TRP A 11 15.87 -15.38 20.84
C TRP A 11 16.05 -16.50 19.83
N ARG A 12 16.61 -17.65 20.24
CA ARG A 12 16.60 -18.88 19.44
C ARG A 12 16.58 -20.15 20.29
N THR A 13 15.58 -20.97 19.98
CA THR A 13 15.50 -22.44 20.13
C THR A 13 15.30 -23.04 21.52
N LYS A 14 14.21 -23.81 21.67
CA LYS A 14 14.20 -25.27 21.92
C LYS A 14 12.80 -25.74 22.29
N LYS A 15 12.22 -26.65 21.50
CA LYS A 15 11.29 -27.70 21.95
C LYS A 15 11.22 -28.79 20.88
N LEU A 16 12.20 -29.69 20.93
CA LEU A 16 12.10 -31.01 20.32
C LEU A 16 11.36 -31.90 21.35
N GLY A 17 10.13 -32.27 21.04
CA GLY A 17 9.34 -33.20 21.83
C GLY A 17 9.67 -34.64 21.42
N ALA A 18 10.06 -35.45 22.40
CA ALA A 18 10.49 -36.83 22.25
C ALA A 18 9.34 -37.75 21.81
N ILE A 19 9.60 -38.56 20.79
CA ILE A 19 8.80 -39.70 20.36
C ILE A 19 9.23 -40.87 21.24
N THR A 20 8.33 -41.38 22.09
CA THR A 20 8.57 -42.63 22.83
C THR A 20 7.71 -43.75 22.23
N ASN A 21 8.41 -44.81 21.81
CA ASN A 21 7.86 -46.08 21.38
C ASN A 21 7.18 -46.77 22.56
N ARG A 22 5.89 -47.11 22.43
CA ARG A 22 5.21 -48.06 23.31
C ARG A 22 4.77 -49.26 22.49
N SER A 23 5.64 -50.25 22.46
CA SER A 23 5.33 -51.57 21.94
C SER A 23 4.56 -52.40 22.98
N ASN A 24 3.67 -53.23 22.42
CA ASN A 24 3.24 -54.52 22.93
C ASN A 24 2.14 -54.60 24.00
N ARG A 25 0.96 -55.09 23.58
CA ARG A 25 0.33 -56.33 24.07
C ARG A 25 -1.01 -56.53 23.33
N ARG A 26 -1.00 -57.38 22.29
CA ARG A 26 -2.22 -57.96 21.71
C ARG A 26 -2.60 -59.16 22.58
N SER A 27 -3.64 -59.05 23.40
CA SER A 27 -4.37 -60.22 23.89
C SER A 27 -5.69 -60.32 23.14
N ALA A 28 -5.87 -61.45 22.47
CA ALA A 28 -7.10 -61.85 21.81
C ALA A 28 -8.28 -61.85 22.80
N ARG A 29 -9.38 -61.21 22.41
CA ARG A 29 -10.73 -61.63 22.79
C ARG A 29 -11.60 -61.58 21.54
N ASN A 30 -11.75 -62.76 20.94
CA ASN A 30 -12.79 -63.05 19.98
C ASN A 30 -14.14 -62.86 20.67
N ASN A 31 -14.93 -61.89 20.19
CA ASN A 31 -16.35 -61.88 20.43
C ASN A 31 -17.05 -61.57 19.10
N CYS A 32 -17.28 -62.64 18.33
CA CYS A 32 -18.13 -62.64 17.15
C CYS A 32 -19.59 -62.59 17.62
N GLY A 33 -20.02 -61.40 18.05
CA GLY A 33 -21.43 -61.09 18.24
C GLY A 33 -21.95 -60.43 16.98
N TYR A 34 -22.78 -61.14 16.21
CA TYR A 34 -23.56 -60.57 15.11
C TYR A 34 -24.52 -59.54 15.68
N ASN A 35 -24.07 -58.29 15.76
CA ASN A 35 -24.88 -57.17 16.18
C ASN A 35 -25.72 -56.73 14.98
N THR A 36 -26.90 -57.32 14.81
CA THR A 36 -27.93 -56.85 13.86
C THR A 36 -28.51 -55.53 14.36
N ARG A 37 -27.71 -54.47 14.35
CA ARG A 37 -28.25 -53.11 14.37
C ARG A 37 -28.90 -52.91 13.01
N LYS A 38 -30.23 -52.81 12.99
CA LYS A 38 -30.97 -52.23 11.86
C LYS A 38 -30.21 -50.97 11.44
N SER A 39 -29.53 -51.02 10.30
CA SER A 39 -28.98 -49.84 9.67
C SER A 39 -30.18 -49.04 9.16
N GLU A 40 -30.73 -48.18 10.01
CA GLU A 40 -31.54 -47.07 9.52
C GLU A 40 -30.67 -46.35 8.50
N LEU A 41 -31.05 -46.49 7.23
CA LEU A 41 -30.46 -45.78 6.11
C LEU A 41 -30.46 -44.30 6.50
N ARG A 42 -29.31 -43.75 6.86
CA ARG A 42 -29.15 -42.29 6.93
C ARG A 42 -29.39 -41.81 5.51
N THR A 43 -30.61 -41.36 5.23
CA THR A 43 -30.93 -40.68 4.00
C THR A 43 -30.10 -39.41 4.00
N ASN A 44 -28.96 -39.44 3.31
CA ASN A 44 -28.20 -38.25 2.96
C ASN A 44 -29.12 -37.39 2.06
N SER A 45 -30.00 -36.62 2.69
CA SER A 45 -30.91 -35.72 2.01
C SER A 45 -30.05 -34.63 1.38
N VAL A 46 -29.83 -34.75 0.08
CA VAL A 46 -29.04 -33.78 -0.68
C VAL A 46 -29.72 -32.43 -0.59
N GLU A 47 -29.13 -31.50 0.17
CA GLU A 47 -29.68 -30.18 0.41
C GLU A 47 -29.76 -29.36 -0.90
N LEU A 48 -30.89 -28.69 -1.10
CA LEU A 48 -31.10 -27.82 -2.26
C LEU A 48 -30.19 -26.60 -2.20
N ARG A 49 -29.44 -26.34 -3.26
CA ARG A 49 -28.54 -25.17 -3.38
C ARG A 49 -29.10 -24.13 -4.32
N LYS A 50 -28.72 -22.86 -4.14
CA LYS A 50 -29.09 -21.77 -5.05
C LYS A 50 -28.05 -21.64 -6.17
N CYS A 51 -28.51 -21.56 -7.42
CA CYS A 51 -27.64 -21.30 -8.57
C CYS A 51 -27.02 -19.90 -8.48
N LYS A 52 -25.71 -19.77 -8.71
CA LYS A 52 -25.02 -18.47 -8.70
C LYS A 52 -25.30 -17.57 -9.92
N VAL A 53 -26.09 -18.05 -10.89
CA VAL A 53 -26.48 -17.30 -12.10
C VAL A 53 -27.97 -16.96 -12.07
N CYS A 54 -28.87 -17.95 -12.08
CA CYS A 54 -30.32 -17.72 -12.07
C CYS A 54 -30.95 -17.64 -10.67
N SER A 55 -30.19 -17.88 -9.58
CA SER A 55 -30.67 -17.86 -8.18
C SER A 55 -31.71 -18.93 -7.79
N GLU A 56 -32.17 -19.76 -8.73
CA GLU A 56 -33.10 -20.86 -8.47
C GLU A 56 -32.48 -21.96 -7.60
N LYS A 57 -33.33 -22.63 -6.81
CA LYS A 57 -32.93 -23.78 -5.99
C LYS A 57 -32.83 -25.03 -6.87
N PHE A 58 -31.75 -25.77 -6.77
CA PHE A 58 -31.51 -27.02 -7.52
C PHE A 58 -30.90 -28.10 -6.63
N LYS A 59 -31.10 -29.37 -7.00
CA LYS A 59 -30.44 -30.52 -6.37
C LYS A 59 -29.07 -30.73 -7.03
N PRO A 60 -27.94 -30.58 -6.31
CA PRO A 60 -26.63 -30.86 -6.88
C PRO A 60 -26.52 -32.33 -7.31
N ARG A 61 -26.03 -32.58 -8.52
CA ARG A 61 -25.97 -33.93 -9.12
C ARG A 61 -24.58 -34.55 -9.07
N PHE A 62 -23.55 -33.74 -9.31
CA PHE A 62 -22.17 -34.22 -9.45
C PHE A 62 -21.31 -33.96 -8.21
N SER A 63 -21.57 -32.85 -7.50
CA SER A 63 -20.83 -32.46 -6.30
C SER A 63 -21.70 -31.62 -5.40
N SER A 64 -21.59 -31.81 -4.09
CA SER A 64 -22.21 -30.91 -3.10
C SER A 64 -21.75 -29.45 -3.28
N LEU A 65 -20.58 -29.23 -3.88
CA LEU A 65 -20.02 -27.90 -4.17
C LEU A 65 -20.49 -27.29 -5.50
N GLN A 66 -21.35 -27.96 -6.27
CA GLN A 66 -21.88 -27.47 -7.54
C GLN A 66 -22.44 -26.05 -7.42
N ALA A 67 -21.97 -25.14 -8.28
CA ALA A 67 -22.23 -23.70 -8.19
C ALA A 67 -23.47 -23.23 -8.97
N THR A 68 -23.91 -24.00 -9.96
CA THR A 68 -25.00 -23.66 -10.88
C THR A 68 -25.95 -24.84 -11.05
N CYS A 69 -27.18 -24.57 -11.49
CA CYS A 69 -28.09 -25.60 -11.98
C CYS A 69 -27.51 -26.27 -13.26
N LEU A 70 -28.22 -27.27 -13.76
CA LEU A 70 -27.82 -28.04 -14.95
C LEU A 70 -28.11 -27.32 -16.28
N ASN A 71 -28.72 -26.12 -16.25
CA ASN A 71 -28.93 -25.34 -17.46
C ASN A 71 -27.57 -24.95 -18.08
N PRO A 72 -27.29 -25.33 -19.34
CA PRO A 72 -26.05 -24.98 -20.03
C PRO A 72 -25.71 -23.49 -19.97
N ASP A 73 -26.69 -22.60 -20.09
CA ASP A 73 -26.48 -21.15 -20.05
C ASP A 73 -25.90 -20.70 -18.71
N CYS A 74 -26.44 -21.25 -17.61
CA CYS A 74 -25.96 -20.94 -16.27
C CYS A 74 -24.53 -21.46 -16.05
N ILE A 75 -24.19 -22.64 -16.61
CA ILE A 75 -22.86 -23.22 -16.49
C ILE A 75 -21.83 -22.36 -17.25
N ILE A 76 -22.14 -22.00 -18.49
CA ILE A 76 -21.27 -21.18 -19.36
C ILE A 76 -21.06 -19.80 -18.75
N GLU A 77 -22.13 -19.14 -18.33
CA GLU A 77 -22.08 -17.81 -17.72
C GLU A 77 -21.25 -17.81 -16.43
N TYR A 78 -21.42 -18.83 -15.58
CA TYR A 78 -20.60 -18.97 -14.38
C TYR A 78 -19.12 -19.20 -14.71
N ALA A 79 -18.82 -20.04 -15.71
CA ALA A 79 -17.44 -20.27 -16.15
C ALA A 79 -16.79 -18.98 -16.67
N LYS A 80 -17.51 -18.16 -17.44
CA LYS A 80 -17.06 -16.82 -17.88
C LYS A 80 -16.75 -15.92 -16.68
N ARG A 81 -17.66 -15.79 -15.72
CA ARG A 81 -17.46 -14.97 -14.50
C ARG A 81 -16.24 -15.41 -13.69
N VAL A 82 -16.02 -16.72 -13.56
CA VAL A 82 -14.85 -17.26 -12.86
C VAL A 82 -13.56 -16.94 -13.62
N SER A 83 -13.54 -17.15 -14.94
CA SER A 83 -12.39 -16.86 -15.80
C SER A 83 -12.02 -15.38 -15.78
N GLU A 84 -13.00 -14.47 -15.94
CA GLU A 84 -12.78 -13.03 -15.86
C GLU A 84 -12.23 -12.60 -14.50
N LYS A 85 -12.72 -13.20 -13.41
CA LYS A 85 -12.22 -12.91 -12.06
C LYS A 85 -10.78 -13.37 -11.90
N GLN A 86 -10.42 -14.55 -12.42
CA GLN A 86 -9.06 -15.07 -12.42
C GLN A 86 -8.13 -14.17 -13.24
N GLN A 87 -8.52 -13.81 -14.47
CA GLN A 87 -7.76 -12.90 -15.33
C GLN A 87 -7.55 -11.53 -14.66
N LYS A 88 -8.58 -10.95 -14.03
CA LYS A 88 -8.47 -9.69 -13.28
C LYS A 88 -7.51 -9.80 -12.10
N ALA A 89 -7.53 -10.91 -11.36
CA ALA A 89 -6.62 -11.15 -10.25
C ALA A 89 -5.17 -11.31 -10.72
N GLU A 90 -4.94 -12.11 -11.77
CA GLU A 90 -3.63 -12.33 -12.38
C GLU A 90 -3.06 -11.02 -12.94
N MET A 91 -3.87 -10.24 -13.67
CA MET A 91 -3.46 -8.94 -14.19
C MET A 91 -3.11 -7.95 -13.08
N LYS A 92 -3.82 -7.99 -11.94
CA LYS A 92 -3.50 -7.16 -10.76
C LYS A 92 -2.18 -7.58 -10.15
N GLU A 93 -1.95 -8.88 -9.96
CA GLU A 93 -0.69 -9.42 -9.42
C GLU A 93 0.49 -9.12 -10.36
N ARG A 94 0.31 -9.30 -11.67
CA ARG A 94 1.30 -8.95 -12.69
C ARG A 94 1.64 -7.46 -12.65
N LYS A 95 0.64 -6.58 -12.56
CA LYS A 95 0.86 -5.13 -12.41
C LYS A 95 1.64 -4.80 -11.13
N GLN A 96 1.37 -5.50 -10.02
CA GLN A 96 2.10 -5.31 -8.76
C GLN A 96 3.56 -5.77 -8.85
N ARG A 97 3.83 -6.89 -9.53
CA ARG A 97 5.20 -7.39 -9.76
C ARG A 97 6.00 -6.47 -10.69
N LEU A 98 5.33 -5.79 -11.62
CA LEU A 98 5.96 -4.95 -12.63
C LEU A 98 5.85 -3.45 -12.33
N ILE A 99 5.66 -3.05 -11.06
CA ILE A 99 5.64 -1.63 -10.69
C ILE A 99 7.00 -1.04 -11.00
N THR A 100 7.04 -0.18 -12.01
CA THR A 100 8.28 0.46 -12.45
C THR A 100 8.70 1.58 -11.51
N LEU A 101 9.96 1.99 -11.58
CA LEU A 101 10.45 3.17 -10.85
C LEU A 101 9.62 4.43 -11.14
N ALA A 102 9.13 4.59 -12.37
CA ALA A 102 8.27 5.72 -12.74
C ALA A 102 6.94 5.70 -11.97
N GLU A 103 6.35 4.53 -11.75
CA GLU A 103 5.16 4.39 -10.92
C GLU A 103 5.43 4.71 -9.44
N TRP A 104 6.56 4.24 -8.90
CA TRP A 104 6.98 4.60 -7.55
C TRP A 104 7.22 6.11 -7.41
N LYS A 105 7.86 6.75 -8.39
CA LYS A 105 8.03 8.22 -8.44
C LYS A 105 6.68 8.94 -8.45
N ARG A 106 5.67 8.44 -9.18
CA ARG A 106 4.31 9.01 -9.17
C ARG A 106 3.67 8.90 -7.78
N LYS A 107 3.73 7.72 -7.15
CA LYS A 107 3.22 7.50 -5.79
C LYS A 107 3.91 8.42 -4.77
N LEU A 108 5.23 8.53 -4.87
CA LEU A 108 6.03 9.42 -4.03
C LEU A 108 5.63 10.89 -4.23
N GLN A 109 5.46 11.34 -5.47
CA GLN A 109 5.01 12.71 -5.75
C GLN A 109 3.69 13.04 -5.07
N THR A 110 2.71 12.12 -5.08
CA THR A 110 1.42 12.35 -4.43
C THR A 110 1.57 12.59 -2.93
N VAL A 111 2.34 11.74 -2.24
CA VAL A 111 2.55 11.85 -0.79
C VAL A 111 3.39 13.08 -0.46
N PHE A 112 4.48 13.30 -1.20
CA PHE A 112 5.36 14.46 -1.04
C PHE A 112 4.61 15.78 -1.22
N ASN A 113 3.82 15.92 -2.29
CA ASN A 113 3.03 17.13 -2.54
C ASN A 113 1.97 17.34 -1.44
N LYS A 114 1.38 16.26 -0.91
CA LYS A 114 0.46 16.37 0.24
C LYS A 114 1.18 16.93 1.46
N TYR A 115 2.36 16.41 1.78
CA TYR A 115 3.18 16.92 2.87
C TYR A 115 3.53 18.40 2.70
N ILE A 116 4.04 18.81 1.53
CA ILE A 116 4.40 20.23 1.28
C ILE A 116 3.19 21.15 1.48
N ARG A 117 2.01 20.76 0.98
CA ARG A 117 0.81 21.57 1.16
C ARG A 117 0.44 21.73 2.64
N LEU A 118 0.47 20.65 3.42
CA LEU A 118 0.18 20.69 4.85
C LEU A 118 1.24 21.51 5.62
N ARG A 119 2.53 21.31 5.31
CA ARG A 119 3.66 22.04 5.93
C ARG A 119 3.55 23.56 5.74
N ASP A 120 3.05 23.99 4.57
CA ASP A 120 3.06 25.40 4.17
C ASP A 120 1.68 26.09 4.24
N GLU A 121 0.64 25.39 4.70
CA GLU A 121 -0.75 25.89 4.74
C GLU A 121 -0.87 27.31 5.33
N ARG A 122 -0.14 27.59 6.42
CA ARG A 122 -0.19 28.88 7.14
C ARG A 122 0.90 29.88 6.72
N LYS A 123 1.76 29.55 5.75
CA LYS A 123 2.93 30.40 5.37
C LYS A 123 2.69 31.34 4.19
N GLY A 124 1.48 31.30 3.61
CA GLY A 124 1.17 32.04 2.38
C GLY A 124 1.90 31.50 1.14
N CYS A 125 1.55 32.04 -0.03
CA CYS A 125 2.15 31.68 -1.29
C CYS A 125 3.62 32.09 -1.34
N ILE A 126 4.51 31.16 -1.69
CA ILE A 126 5.95 31.40 -1.82
C ILE A 126 6.30 32.59 -2.72
N SER A 127 5.54 32.83 -3.80
CA SER A 127 5.88 33.88 -4.77
C SER A 127 5.16 35.20 -4.55
N CYS A 128 4.03 35.25 -3.86
CA CYS A 128 3.25 36.49 -3.76
C CYS A 128 2.75 36.81 -2.35
N GLY A 129 3.11 36.00 -1.35
CA GLY A 129 2.74 36.18 0.05
C GLY A 129 1.24 35.97 0.38
N LYS A 130 0.35 35.98 -0.62
CA LYS A 130 -1.09 35.82 -0.40
C LYS A 130 -1.41 34.53 0.37
N PRO A 131 -2.33 34.56 1.35
CA PRO A 131 -2.75 33.37 2.07
C PRO A 131 -3.18 32.24 1.13
N LEU A 132 -2.77 31.01 1.44
CA LEU A 132 -3.10 29.81 0.67
C LEU A 132 -4.52 29.34 1.04
N ARG A 133 -5.54 29.99 0.48
CA ARG A 133 -6.94 29.63 0.69
C ARG A 133 -7.43 28.68 -0.42
N GLY A 134 -8.13 27.61 -0.03
CA GLY A 134 -8.71 26.65 -0.97
C GLY A 134 -7.65 25.81 -1.69
N LYS A 135 -7.76 25.67 -3.02
CA LYS A 135 -6.81 24.88 -3.82
C LYS A 135 -5.51 25.65 -4.04
N TYR A 136 -4.40 25.03 -3.66
CA TYR A 136 -3.04 25.47 -3.99
C TYR A 136 -2.14 24.27 -4.27
N ASP A 137 -1.00 24.55 -4.91
CA ASP A 137 -0.08 23.54 -5.41
C ASP A 137 1.20 23.47 -4.55
N ALA A 138 1.92 22.36 -4.70
CA ALA A 138 3.32 22.26 -4.27
C ALA A 138 4.18 22.64 -5.50
N GLY A 139 4.51 23.92 -5.61
CA GLY A 139 5.28 24.47 -6.73
C GLY A 139 6.76 24.13 -6.60
N HIS A 140 7.43 23.94 -7.73
CA HIS A 140 8.88 23.65 -7.80
C HIS A 140 9.61 24.89 -8.30
N PHE A 141 10.68 25.32 -7.61
CA PHE A 141 11.53 26.40 -8.11
C PHE A 141 12.32 25.95 -9.35
N TYR A 142 13.09 24.87 -9.20
CA TYR A 142 13.66 24.17 -10.33
C TYR A 142 12.74 23.04 -10.79
N SER A 143 12.35 23.11 -12.06
CA SER A 143 11.34 22.23 -12.63
C SER A 143 11.77 20.75 -12.59
N VAL A 144 10.78 19.86 -12.50
CA VAL A 144 11.01 18.41 -12.49
C VAL A 144 11.70 17.92 -13.78
N GLY A 145 11.45 18.58 -14.91
CA GLY A 145 12.04 18.21 -16.20
C GLY A 145 13.51 18.61 -16.31
N SER A 146 13.87 19.79 -15.81
CA SER A 146 15.23 20.32 -15.87
C SER A 146 16.15 19.71 -14.80
N THR A 147 15.64 19.49 -13.59
CA THR A 147 16.43 19.09 -12.42
C THR A 147 15.73 17.96 -11.67
N PRO A 148 15.77 16.74 -12.21
CA PRO A 148 15.04 15.61 -11.64
C PRO A 148 15.58 15.15 -10.28
N ASN A 149 16.83 15.49 -9.95
CA ASN A 149 17.48 15.24 -8.66
C ASN A 149 16.85 16.06 -7.51
N LEU A 150 16.42 17.30 -7.78
CA LEU A 150 15.77 18.18 -6.80
C LEU A 150 14.25 17.98 -6.70
N ARG A 151 13.70 16.98 -7.39
CA ARG A 151 12.25 16.74 -7.48
C ARG A 151 11.56 16.53 -6.13
N PHE A 152 12.26 15.87 -5.20
CA PHE A 152 11.77 15.51 -3.87
C PHE A 152 12.57 16.20 -2.75
N ASP A 153 13.27 17.28 -3.09
CA ASP A 153 13.97 18.12 -2.12
C ASP A 153 12.99 19.15 -1.54
N GLU A 154 12.81 19.13 -0.23
CA GLU A 154 11.92 20.04 0.49
C GLU A 154 12.30 21.52 0.36
N ARG A 155 13.59 21.81 0.09
CA ARG A 155 14.11 23.16 -0.18
C ARG A 155 13.72 23.67 -1.56
N ASN A 156 13.47 22.78 -2.52
CA ASN A 156 13.07 23.17 -3.86
C ASN A 156 11.55 23.44 -3.97
N VAL A 157 10.75 22.86 -3.06
CA VAL A 157 9.29 22.75 -3.24
C VAL A 157 8.51 23.39 -2.10
N HIS A 158 7.59 24.28 -2.45
CA HIS A 158 6.84 25.08 -1.48
C HIS A 158 5.37 25.28 -1.89
N GLY A 159 4.54 25.64 -0.92
CA GLY A 159 3.14 26.01 -1.15
C GLY A 159 3.05 27.24 -2.07
N GLN A 160 2.36 27.08 -3.21
CA GLN A 160 2.21 28.12 -4.23
C GLN A 160 0.76 28.20 -4.72
N CYS A 161 0.20 29.41 -4.82
CA CYS A 161 -1.15 29.59 -5.32
C CYS A 161 -1.26 29.29 -6.82
N VAL A 162 -2.44 28.83 -7.25
CA VAL A 162 -2.71 28.45 -8.65
C VAL A 162 -2.38 29.58 -9.66
N PRO A 163 -2.75 30.86 -9.42
CA PRO A 163 -2.34 31.99 -10.27
C PRO A 163 -0.83 32.06 -10.53
N CYS A 164 -0.01 31.92 -9.48
CA CYS A 164 1.44 32.02 -9.62
C CYS A 164 2.04 30.77 -10.27
N ASN A 165 1.60 29.59 -9.85
CA ASN A 165 2.16 28.33 -10.34
C ASN A 165 1.78 28.06 -11.80
N GLN A 166 0.48 28.11 -12.12
CA GLN A 166 -0.04 27.62 -13.40
C GLN A 166 -0.09 28.70 -14.49
N TYR A 167 -0.51 29.92 -14.14
CA TYR A 167 -0.75 30.99 -15.13
C TYR A 167 0.43 31.95 -15.31
N LYS A 168 1.33 32.04 -14.32
CA LYS A 168 2.56 32.86 -14.38
C LYS A 168 3.83 32.01 -14.51
N HIS A 169 3.70 30.78 -15.00
CA HIS A 169 4.83 29.86 -15.23
C HIS A 169 5.75 29.73 -14.01
N GLY A 170 5.18 29.51 -12.82
CA GLY A 170 5.91 29.39 -11.56
C GLY A 170 6.33 30.72 -10.91
N ASN A 171 6.13 31.87 -11.55
CA ASN A 171 6.47 33.20 -11.04
C ASN A 171 7.88 33.25 -10.41
N LEU A 172 8.89 32.76 -11.15
CA LEU A 172 10.19 32.37 -10.61
C LEU A 172 10.99 33.50 -9.96
N ILE A 173 10.88 34.74 -10.45
CA ILE A 173 11.59 35.89 -9.87
C ILE A 173 11.13 36.11 -8.43
N ALA A 174 9.82 36.26 -8.21
CA ALA A 174 9.28 36.44 -6.87
C ALA A 174 9.35 35.15 -6.04
N TYR A 175 9.32 33.97 -6.69
CA TYR A 175 9.60 32.71 -6.01
C TYR A 175 11.01 32.72 -5.41
N ARG A 176 12.04 33.16 -6.16
CA ARG A 176 13.43 33.20 -5.69
C ARG A 176 13.57 34.05 -4.43
N GLU A 177 12.95 35.22 -4.40
CA GLU A 177 12.94 36.11 -3.23
C GLU A 177 12.31 35.41 -2.02
N GLY A 178 11.11 34.85 -2.18
CA GLY A 178 10.44 34.11 -1.11
C GLY A 178 11.19 32.85 -0.67
N LEU A 179 11.92 32.21 -1.59
CA LEU A 179 12.74 31.05 -1.30
C LEU A 179 13.90 31.42 -0.38
N ILE A 180 14.67 32.45 -0.73
CA ILE A 180 15.77 32.96 0.11
C ILE A 180 15.26 33.36 1.49
N GLN A 181 14.07 33.97 1.58
CA GLN A 181 13.45 34.31 2.87
C GLN A 181 13.09 33.07 3.72
N ARG A 182 12.71 31.94 3.09
CA ARG A 182 12.28 30.73 3.82
C ARG A 182 13.43 29.80 4.22
N ILE A 183 14.42 29.63 3.36
CA ILE A 183 15.51 28.66 3.59
C ILE A 183 16.86 29.33 3.91
N GLY A 184 16.95 30.65 3.75
CA GLY A 184 18.21 31.39 3.88
C GLY A 184 19.05 31.38 2.60
N LEU A 185 19.97 32.34 2.50
CA LEU A 185 20.85 32.48 1.33
C LEU A 185 21.79 31.28 1.18
N GLU A 186 22.40 30.81 2.27
CA GLU A 186 23.32 29.67 2.25
C GLU A 186 22.63 28.40 1.70
N SER A 187 21.42 28.07 2.18
CA SER A 187 20.67 26.93 1.67
C SER A 187 20.28 27.08 0.20
N PHE A 188 20.03 28.31 -0.26
CA PHE A 188 19.75 28.60 -1.66
C PHE A 188 20.99 28.38 -2.53
N GLU A 189 22.16 28.85 -2.10
CA GLU A 189 23.43 28.63 -2.81
C GLU A 189 23.78 27.15 -2.88
N GLN A 190 23.57 26.40 -1.80
CA GLN A 190 23.72 24.94 -1.81
C GLN A 190 22.75 24.28 -2.80
N LEU A 191 21.51 24.76 -2.89
CA LEU A 191 20.53 24.26 -3.86
C LEU A 191 21.00 24.51 -5.31
N GLU A 192 21.64 25.64 -5.57
CA GLU A 192 22.23 25.95 -6.88
C GLU A 192 23.37 25.02 -7.26
N VAL A 193 24.19 24.62 -6.29
CA VAL A 193 25.23 23.60 -6.51
C VAL A 193 24.60 22.24 -6.75
N ASP A 194 23.63 21.87 -5.92
CA ASP A 194 22.98 20.57 -5.96
C ASP A 194 22.23 20.32 -7.27
N LYS A 195 21.73 21.35 -7.96
CA LYS A 195 21.01 21.21 -9.24
C LYS A 195 21.81 20.48 -10.33
N THR A 196 23.14 20.49 -10.24
CA THR A 196 24.04 19.84 -11.20
C THR A 196 24.28 18.36 -10.93
N LYS A 197 23.86 17.87 -9.76
CA LYS A 197 24.10 16.48 -9.34
C LYS A 197 23.20 15.49 -10.07
N GLU A 198 23.70 14.27 -10.28
CA GLU A 198 22.94 13.18 -10.88
C GLU A 198 21.81 12.68 -9.96
N LEU A 199 20.67 12.34 -10.55
CA LEU A 199 19.58 11.67 -9.84
C LEU A 199 19.93 10.18 -9.62
N ARG A 200 20.16 9.79 -8.37
CA ARG A 200 20.33 8.39 -7.96
C ARG A 200 19.15 7.95 -7.09
N LEU A 201 18.00 7.69 -7.71
CA LEU A 201 16.82 7.16 -7.00
C LEU A 201 16.49 5.75 -7.48
N THR A 202 16.66 4.79 -6.60
CA THR A 202 16.28 3.39 -6.78
C THR A 202 14.85 3.12 -6.31
N ILE A 203 14.30 1.96 -6.65
CA ILE A 203 12.96 1.54 -6.20
C ILE A 203 12.88 1.44 -4.67
N PRO A 204 13.82 0.78 -3.97
CA PRO A 204 13.80 0.72 -2.50
C PRO A 204 13.82 2.12 -1.87
N GLN A 205 14.72 2.99 -2.32
CA GLN A 205 14.78 4.37 -1.82
C GLN A 205 13.46 5.14 -2.05
N ALA A 206 12.79 4.94 -3.19
CA ALA A 206 11.50 5.56 -3.44
C ALA A 206 10.41 5.04 -2.47
N GLN A 207 10.44 3.76 -2.11
CA GLN A 207 9.55 3.18 -1.10
C GLN A 207 9.82 3.74 0.29
N ASP A 208 11.09 3.85 0.68
CA ASP A 208 11.52 4.42 1.96
C ASP A 208 11.08 5.88 2.08
N LEU A 209 11.28 6.68 1.01
CA LEU A 209 10.81 8.06 0.96
C LEU A 209 9.28 8.15 1.07
N ILE A 210 8.53 7.22 0.45
CA ILE A 210 7.06 7.19 0.60
C ILE A 210 6.69 6.97 2.07
N ALA A 211 7.33 6.01 2.75
CA ALA A 211 7.08 5.75 4.17
C ALA A 211 7.42 6.96 5.03
N HIS A 212 8.59 7.57 4.80
CA HIS A 212 9.04 8.79 5.47
C HIS A 212 8.04 9.94 5.36
N TYR A 213 7.59 10.26 4.13
CA TYR A 213 6.64 11.36 3.94
C TYR A 213 5.23 11.05 4.42
N LYS A 214 4.80 9.78 4.46
CA LYS A 214 3.55 9.40 5.12
C LYS A 214 3.62 9.70 6.62
N ASN A 215 4.71 9.31 7.28
CA ASN A 215 4.92 9.61 8.70
C ASN A 215 4.95 11.11 8.96
N LYS A 216 5.59 11.90 8.07
CA LYS A 216 5.57 13.37 8.16
C LYS A 216 4.18 13.96 7.99
N VAL A 217 3.37 13.45 7.06
CA VAL A 217 1.97 13.88 6.91
C VAL A 217 1.18 13.62 8.19
N GLU A 218 1.29 12.41 8.74
CA GLU A 218 0.61 12.05 9.99
C GLU A 218 1.09 12.87 11.17
N TYR A 219 2.38 13.21 11.24
CA TYR A 219 2.92 14.12 12.24
C TYR A 219 2.30 15.51 12.14
N VAL A 220 2.35 16.13 10.96
CA VAL A 220 1.81 17.49 10.75
C VAL A 220 0.31 17.55 11.06
N GLN A 221 -0.45 16.52 10.67
CA GLN A 221 -1.88 16.44 10.98
C GLN A 221 -2.15 16.28 12.48
N ARG A 222 -1.34 15.50 13.19
CA ARG A 222 -1.46 15.36 14.65
C ARG A 222 -1.13 16.66 15.37
N GLU A 223 -0.07 17.36 14.97
CA GLU A 223 0.28 18.66 15.56
C GLU A 223 -0.79 19.72 15.28
N ALA A 224 -1.40 19.71 14.10
CA ALA A 224 -2.52 20.60 13.78
C ALA A 224 -3.72 20.39 14.73
N ASN A 225 -4.04 19.14 15.08
CA ASN A 225 -5.15 18.81 15.97
C ASN A 225 -4.87 19.18 17.45
N ARG A 226 -3.60 19.18 17.88
CA ARG A 226 -3.22 19.56 19.26
C ARG A 226 -3.34 21.06 19.53
N GLY A 227 -3.15 21.89 18.50
CA GLY A 227 -3.19 23.35 18.64
C GLY A 227 -4.59 23.96 18.66
N ASP A 228 -5.64 23.13 18.52
CA ASP A 228 -7.06 23.53 18.50
C ASP A 228 -7.82 23.09 19.76
N SER A 229 -7.10 22.54 20.76
CA SER A 229 -7.61 22.10 22.08
C SER A 229 -7.16 23.06 23.17
#